data_AF-A0A740H524-F1
#
_entry.id   AF-A0A740H524-F1
#
_cell.length_a   1.000
_cell.length_b   1.000
_cell.length_c   1.000
_cell.angle_alpha   90.00
_cell.angle_beta   90.00
_cell.angle_gamma   90.00
#
_symmetry.space_group_name_H-M   'P 1'
#
loop_
_entity.id
_entity.type
_entity.pdbx_description
1 polymer ?
#
loop_
_entity_poly.entity_id
_entity_poly.type
_entity_poly.pdbx_seq_one_letter_code
_entity_poly.pdbx_strand_id
1 'polypeptide(L)'
;MVVVQQAQRSLCLESYDRIEQTLKHCINAKMLPENLLTRRAAILMRSFISGLMENWLFAPQSFDLKKEARAYVTILLEMYQLCPTLRASTFNGSP
;
A
#
# COMPACT_ATOMS: atom_id res chain seq x y z
N MET A 1 3.21 -28.84 -2.20
CA MET A 1 3.52 -27.54 -1.55
C MET A 1 4.07 -26.49 -2.52
N VAL A 2 5.01 -26.82 -3.42
CA VAL A 2 5.63 -25.83 -4.35
C VAL A 2 4.63 -25.15 -5.30
N VAL A 3 3.67 -25.89 -5.85
CA VAL A 3 2.66 -25.36 -6.80
C VAL A 3 1.74 -24.31 -6.16
N VAL A 4 1.32 -24.53 -4.91
CA VAL A 4 0.49 -23.54 -4.17
C VAL A 4 1.29 -22.29 -3.86
N GLN A 5 2.56 -22.44 -3.49
CA GLN A 5 3.45 -21.32 -3.19
C GLN A 5 3.74 -20.47 -4.45
N GLN A 6 3.90 -21.11 -5.61
CA GLN A 6 4.04 -20.42 -6.91
C GLN A 6 2.75 -19.72 -7.34
N ALA A 7 1.59 -20.36 -7.19
CA ALA A 7 0.29 -19.75 -7.50
C ALA A 7 -0.04 -18.57 -6.56
N GLN A 8 0.29 -18.68 -5.28
CA GLN A 8 0.15 -17.55 -4.35
C GLN A 8 1.12 -16.41 -4.68
N ARG A 9 2.33 -16.72 -5.16
CA ARG A 9 3.30 -15.72 -5.58
C ARG A 9 2.88 -14.99 -6.85
N SER A 10 2.32 -15.69 -7.84
CA SER A 10 1.79 -15.06 -9.05
C SER A 10 0.59 -14.16 -8.74
N LEU A 11 -0.35 -14.62 -7.91
CA LEU A 11 -1.48 -13.80 -7.45
C LEU A 11 -1.04 -12.57 -6.65
N CYS A 12 0.01 -12.70 -5.82
CA CYS A 12 0.58 -11.58 -5.07
C CYS A 12 1.20 -10.53 -6.00
N LEU A 13 1.93 -10.96 -7.04
CA LEU A 13 2.52 -10.07 -8.03
C LEU A 13 1.45 -9.34 -8.86
N GLU A 14 0.44 -10.07 -9.33
CA GLU A 14 -0.68 -9.48 -10.06
C GLU A 14 -1.49 -8.50 -9.19
N SER A 15 -1.61 -8.80 -7.90
CA SER A 15 -2.26 -7.91 -6.93
C SER A 15 -1.52 -6.58 -6.80
N TYR A 16 -0.18 -6.58 -6.78
CA TYR A 16 0.58 -5.34 -6.75
C TYR A 16 0.37 -4.52 -8.02
N ASP A 17 0.35 -5.15 -9.19
CA ASP A 17 0.16 -4.43 -10.45
C ASP A 17 -1.21 -3.74 -10.51
N ARG A 18 -2.26 -4.40 -10.01
CA ARG A 18 -3.61 -3.82 -9.88
C ARG A 18 -3.64 -2.64 -8.90
N ILE A 19 -2.96 -2.76 -7.76
CA ILE A 19 -2.84 -1.65 -6.79
C ILE A 19 -2.10 -0.47 -7.43
N GLU A 20 -0.97 -0.72 -8.10
CA GLU A 20 -0.21 0.32 -8.79
C GLU A 20 -1.02 1.02 -9.87
N GLN A 21 -1.79 0.26 -10.67
CA GLN A 21 -2.71 0.86 -11.65
C GLN A 21 -3.71 1.78 -10.97
N THR A 22 -4.31 1.37 -9.85
CA THR A 22 -5.27 2.21 -9.11
C THR A 22 -4.60 3.48 -8.58
N LEU A 23 -3.40 3.36 -8.00
CA LEU A 23 -2.62 4.51 -7.54
C LEU A 23 -2.28 5.48 -8.69
N LYS A 24 -1.94 4.96 -9.87
CA LYS A 24 -1.71 5.77 -11.08
C LYS A 24 -2.97 6.51 -11.54
N HIS A 25 -4.15 5.88 -11.45
CA HIS A 25 -5.41 6.57 -11.73
C HIS A 25 -5.64 7.74 -10.75
N CYS A 26 -5.36 7.55 -9.46
CA CYS A 26 -5.45 8.62 -8.46
C CYS A 26 -4.44 9.76 -8.74
N ILE A 27 -3.23 9.44 -9.19
CA ILE A 27 -2.24 10.44 -9.62
C ILE A 27 -2.77 11.24 -10.82
N ASN A 28 -3.29 10.55 -11.84
CA ASN A 28 -3.87 11.22 -13.03
C ASN A 28 -5.06 12.12 -12.66
N ALA A 29 -5.82 11.75 -11.63
CA ALA A 29 -6.90 12.55 -11.07
C ALA A 29 -6.42 13.66 -10.09
N LYS A 30 -5.11 13.85 -9.92
CA LYS A 30 -4.49 14.83 -9.00
C LYS A 30 -4.85 14.63 -7.52
N MET A 31 -5.25 13.42 -7.14
CA MET A 31 -5.58 13.06 -5.75
C MET A 31 -4.37 12.60 -4.94
N LEU A 32 -3.30 12.18 -5.62
CA LEU A 32 -2.01 11.78 -5.04
C LEU A 32 -0.87 12.54 -5.72
N PRO A 33 0.28 12.71 -5.04
CA PRO A 33 1.45 13.36 -5.63
C PRO A 33 1.93 12.67 -6.91
N GLU A 34 2.29 13.45 -7.93
CA GLU A 34 2.76 12.93 -9.23
C GLU A 34 4.05 12.10 -9.14
N ASN A 35 4.88 12.40 -8.15
CA ASN A 35 6.15 11.72 -7.90
C ASN A 35 6.04 10.60 -6.85
N LEU A 36 4.83 10.10 -6.56
CA LEU A 36 4.63 8.98 -5.66
C LEU A 36 5.26 7.70 -6.23
N LEU A 37 6.08 7.03 -5.43
CA LEU A 37 6.68 5.73 -5.77
C LEU A 37 5.62 4.62 -5.68
N THR A 38 4.85 4.42 -6.75
CA THR A 38 3.68 3.51 -6.77
C THR A 38 4.01 2.09 -6.34
N ARG A 39 5.16 1.54 -6.76
CA ARG A 39 5.58 0.20 -6.35
C ARG A 39 5.77 0.08 -4.83
N ARG A 40 6.44 1.07 -4.24
CA ARG A 40 6.66 1.12 -2.78
C ARG A 40 5.35 1.30 -2.04
N ALA A 41 4.47 2.15 -2.55
CA ALA A 41 3.12 2.34 -2.02
C ALA A 41 2.27 1.06 -2.06
N ALA A 42 2.31 0.29 -3.16
CA ALA A 42 1.58 -0.97 -3.31
C ALA A 42 2.06 -2.05 -2.32
N ILE A 43 3.38 -2.16 -2.13
CA ILE A 43 3.96 -3.06 -1.12
C ILE A 43 3.45 -2.66 0.28
N LEU A 44 3.51 -1.38 0.62
CA LEU A 44 3.02 -0.86 1.90
C LEU A 44 1.53 -1.11 2.11
N MET A 45 0.70 -0.94 1.07
CA MET A 45 -0.75 -1.21 1.14
C MET A 45 -0.99 -2.65 1.60
N ARG A 46 -0.37 -3.61 0.90
CA ARG A 46 -0.58 -5.02 1.19
C ARG A 46 -0.05 -5.40 2.57
N SER A 47 1.16 -4.96 2.93
CA SER A 47 1.74 -5.27 4.24
C SER A 47 0.94 -4.66 5.39
N PHE A 48 0.45 -3.43 5.22
CA PHE A 48 -0.30 -2.72 6.25
C PHE A 48 -1.67 -3.38 6.50
N ILE A 49 -2.41 -3.67 5.43
CA ILE A 49 -3.74 -4.29 5.53
C ILE A 49 -3.64 -5.74 6.01
N SER A 50 -2.74 -6.55 5.44
CA SER A 50 -2.52 -7.92 5.91
C SER A 50 -2.04 -7.96 7.36
N GLY A 51 -1.11 -7.08 7.76
CA GLY A 51 -0.63 -7.02 9.14
C GLY A 51 -1.72 -6.66 10.16
N LEU A 52 -2.60 -5.71 9.84
CA LEU A 52 -3.74 -5.38 10.69
C LEU A 52 -4.70 -6.57 10.86
N MET A 53 -5.02 -7.25 9.77
CA MET A 53 -5.90 -8.43 9.80
C MET A 53 -5.26 -9.57 10.58
N GLU A 54 -3.99 -9.89 10.33
CA GLU A 54 -3.26 -10.96 11.01
C GLU A 54 -3.14 -10.71 12.51
N ASN A 55 -2.75 -9.49 12.92
CA ASN A 55 -2.65 -9.13 14.34
C ASN A 55 -4.01 -9.20 15.05
N TRP A 56 -5.07 -8.73 14.39
CA TRP A 56 -6.41 -8.77 14.96
C TRP A 56 -6.94 -10.21 15.07
N LEU A 57 -6.72 -11.05 14.04
CA LEU A 57 -7.12 -12.47 14.08
C LEU A 57 -6.36 -13.26 15.14
N PHE A 58 -5.09 -12.90 15.39
CA PHE A 58 -4.28 -13.53 16.44
C PHE A 58 -4.74 -13.11 17.85
N ALA A 59 -5.09 -11.84 18.04
CA ALA A 59 -5.50 -11.31 19.34
C ALA A 59 -6.69 -10.33 19.22
N PRO A 60 -7.93 -10.81 19.05
CA PRO A 60 -9.08 -9.95 18.77
C PRO A 60 -9.47 -9.02 19.93
N GLN A 61 -9.00 -9.31 21.14
CA GLN A 61 -9.20 -8.47 22.33
C GLN A 61 -8.18 -7.32 22.43
N SER A 62 -7.13 -7.31 21.60
CA SER A 62 -6.03 -6.33 21.69
C SER A 62 -6.42 -4.95 21.19
N PHE A 63 -7.27 -4.86 20.15
CA PHE A 63 -7.83 -3.61 19.64
C PHE A 63 -9.12 -3.88 18.85
N ASP A 64 -9.98 -2.85 18.75
CA ASP A 64 -11.22 -2.93 17.97
C ASP A 64 -10.97 -2.55 16.50
N LEU A 65 -10.65 -3.56 15.68
CA LEU A 65 -10.43 -3.35 14.25
C LEU A 65 -11.65 -2.76 13.55
N LYS A 66 -12.88 -3.14 13.94
CA LYS A 66 -14.10 -2.67 13.27
C LYS A 66 -14.31 -1.18 13.50
N LYS A 67 -14.09 -0.72 14.73
CA LYS A 67 -14.21 0.69 15.09
C LYS A 67 -13.09 1.54 14.46
N GLU A 68 -11.85 1.06 14.48
CA GLU A 68 -10.68 1.83 14.07
C GLU A 68 -10.35 1.71 12.57
N ALA A 69 -10.99 0.79 11.82
CA ALA A 69 -10.71 0.53 10.41
C ALA A 69 -10.66 1.80 9.54
N ARG A 70 -11.61 2.73 9.74
CA ARG A 70 -11.64 3.99 9.00
C ARG A 70 -10.39 4.83 9.26
N ALA A 71 -9.94 4.92 10.51
CA ALA A 71 -8.75 5.66 10.88
C ALA A 71 -7.50 5.02 10.25
N TYR A 72 -7.37 3.70 10.31
CA TYR A 72 -6.24 2.99 9.69
C TYR A 72 -6.14 3.20 8.18
N VAL A 73 -7.26 3.14 7.46
CA VAL A 73 -7.27 3.42 6.02
C VAL A 73 -6.95 4.90 5.75
N THR A 74 -7.45 5.82 6.57
CA THR A 74 -7.15 7.26 6.42
C THR A 74 -5.65 7.51 6.59
N ILE A 75 -5.02 6.93 7.62
CA ILE A 75 -3.57 7.02 7.86
C ILE A 75 -2.78 6.49 6.65
N LEU A 76 -3.21 5.36 6.06
CA LEU A 76 -2.55 4.80 4.88
C LEU A 76 -2.61 5.77 3.68
N LEU A 77 -3.74 6.45 3.47
CA LEU A 77 -3.89 7.43 2.40
C LEU A 77 -3.09 8.72 2.67
N GLU A 78 -3.11 9.22 3.91
CA GLU A 78 -2.29 10.36 4.35
C GLU A 78 -0.81 10.07 4.17
N MET A 79 -0.35 8.85 4.45
CA MET A 79 1.03 8.42 4.22
C MET A 79 1.44 8.59 2.75
N TYR A 80 0.57 8.27 1.78
CA TYR A 80 0.86 8.49 0.36
C TYR A 80 0.92 9.97 -0.04
N GLN A 81 0.18 10.83 0.65
CA GLN A 81 0.16 12.27 0.37
C GLN A 81 1.35 13.00 1.01
N LEU A 82 1.65 12.66 2.26
CA LEU A 82 2.46 13.52 3.14
C LEU A 82 3.89 13.01 3.35
N CYS A 83 4.14 11.69 3.34
CA CYS A 83 5.47 11.17 3.67
C CYS A 83 6.48 11.43 2.53
N PRO A 84 7.55 12.23 2.77
CA PRO A 84 8.50 12.59 1.72
C PRO A 84 9.34 11.41 1.23
N THR A 85 9.55 10.41 2.07
CA THR A 85 10.29 9.18 1.73
C THR A 85 9.54 8.26 0.76
N LEU A 86 8.26 8.54 0.48
CA LEU A 86 7.49 7.88 -0.57
C LEU A 86 7.52 8.61 -1.91
N ARG A 87 8.23 9.73 -2.00
CA ARG A 87 8.40 10.50 -3.21
C ARG A 87 9.67 10.06 -3.92
N ALA A 88 9.63 9.99 -5.25
CA ALA A 88 10.84 9.92 -6.04
C ALA A 88 11.63 11.21 -5.76
N SER A 89 12.91 11.07 -5.41
CA SER A 89 13.81 12.22 -5.34
C SER A 89 13.76 12.92 -6.69
N THR A 90 13.32 14.18 -6.70
CA THR A 90 13.50 15.06 -7.85
C THR A 90 15.01 15.30 -7.96
N PHE A 91 15.73 14.39 -8.59
CA PHE A 91 17.11 14.65 -8.99
C PHE A 91 17.05 15.62 -10.17
N ASN A 92 16.72 16.87 -9.88
CA ASN A 92 16.93 17.98 -10.82
C ASN A 92 18.41 18.37 -10.70
N GLY A 93 19.23 17.70 -11.51
CA GLY A 93 20.63 18.01 -11.72
C GLY A 93 21.08 17.36 -13.03
N SER A 94 20.68 17.97 -14.14
CA SER A 94 21.26 17.74 -15.48
C SER A 94 22.66 18.36 -15.58
N PRO A 95 23.36 18.16 -16.72
CA PRO A 95 24.70 17.59 -16.83
C PRO A 95 25.86 18.39 -16.20
#